data_AF-A0A7C2Z471-F1
#
_entry.id   AF-A0A7C2Z471-F1
#
_cell.length_a   1.000
_cell.length_b   1.000
_cell.length_c   1.000
_cell.angle_alpha   90.00
_cell.angle_beta   90.00
_cell.angle_gamma   90.00
#
_symmetry.space_group_name_H-M   'P 1'
#
loop_
_entity.id
_entity.type
_entity.pdbx_description
1 polymer ?
#
loop_
_entity_poly.entity_id
_entity_poly.type
_entity_poly.pdbx_seq_one_letter_code
_entity_poly.pdbx_strand_id
1 'polypeptide(L)'
;MRGTLILTLVLVVAVALMLGAVAMLHTRHIASDECGVLINKLRGVVAQVIRALNYSEPYGNCAGGCTSRFYDAYQLLKNNVTSLINLINETGCVELNLSQLRIYVNYALNNLTTYNPANPLIGVNESLRSMVNAYHLLSHQTGG
;
A
#
# COMPACT_ATOMS: atom_id res chain seq x y z
N MET A 1 37.36 -32.59 -35.27
CA MET A 1 36.47 -31.44 -35.60
C MET A 1 35.08 -31.51 -34.94
N ARG A 2 34.50 -32.70 -34.67
CA ARG A 2 33.18 -32.80 -33.99
C ARG A 2 33.17 -32.37 -32.52
N GLY A 3 34.22 -32.68 -31.75
CA GLY A 3 34.29 -32.34 -30.32
C GLY A 3 34.34 -30.84 -30.02
N THR A 4 35.03 -30.05 -30.85
CA THR A 4 35.11 -28.59 -30.74
C THR A 4 33.78 -27.89 -31.04
N LEU A 5 32.96 -28.47 -31.91
CA LEU A 5 31.63 -27.97 -32.30
C LEU A 5 30.60 -28.19 -31.18
N ILE A 6 30.66 -29.33 -30.48
CA ILE A 6 29.78 -29.63 -29.34
C ILE A 6 30.14 -28.73 -28.15
N LEU A 7 31.44 -28.53 -27.88
CA LEU A 7 31.90 -27.69 -26.77
C LEU A 7 31.50 -26.22 -26.94
N THR A 8 31.57 -25.69 -28.17
CA THR A 8 31.16 -24.32 -28.48
C THR A 8 29.65 -24.13 -28.35
N LEU A 9 28.85 -25.09 -28.80
CA LEU A 9 27.38 -25.08 -28.60
C LEU A 9 27.00 -25.06 -27.12
N VAL A 10 27.64 -25.90 -26.29
CA VAL A 10 27.41 -25.93 -24.84
C VAL A 10 27.79 -24.60 -24.19
N LEU A 11 28.91 -23.99 -24.58
CA LEU A 11 29.33 -22.69 -24.06
C LEU A 11 28.32 -21.58 -24.41
N VAL A 12 27.83 -21.54 -25.66
CA VAL A 12 26.86 -20.52 -26.10
C VAL A 12 25.55 -20.65 -25.33
N VAL A 13 25.06 -21.88 -25.12
CA VAL A 13 23.85 -22.13 -24.32
C VAL A 13 24.05 -21.69 -22.86
N ALA A 14 25.20 -22.00 -22.27
CA ALA A 14 25.52 -21.59 -20.90
C ALA A 14 25.57 -20.07 -20.76
N VAL A 15 26.21 -19.36 -21.70
CA VAL A 15 26.26 -17.90 -21.70
C VAL A 15 24.87 -17.28 -21.88
N ALA A 16 24.05 -17.83 -22.78
CA ALA A 16 22.68 -17.35 -22.98
C ALA A 16 21.80 -17.53 -21.73
N LEU A 17 21.93 -18.67 -21.02
CA LEU A 17 21.23 -18.92 -19.75
C LEU A 17 21.68 -17.95 -18.64
N MET A 18 22.99 -17.70 -18.53
CA MET A 18 23.53 -16.75 -17.55
C MET A 18 23.05 -15.33 -17.83
N LEU A 19 23.05 -14.88 -19.09
CA LEU A 19 22.51 -13.58 -19.47
C LEU A 19 21.01 -13.47 -19.20
N GLY A 20 20.24 -14.53 -19.48
CA GLY A 20 18.81 -14.58 -19.15
C GLY A 20 18.55 -14.48 -17.63
N ALA A 21 19.32 -15.19 -16.82
CA ALA A 21 19.22 -15.13 -15.36
C ALA A 21 19.58 -13.74 -14.82
N VAL A 22 20.64 -13.10 -15.34
CA VAL A 22 21.04 -11.74 -14.96
C VAL A 22 19.97 -10.72 -15.35
N ALA A 23 19.40 -10.82 -16.56
CA ALA A 23 18.32 -9.95 -17.00
C ALA A 23 17.07 -10.08 -16.11
N MET A 24 16.69 -11.32 -15.73
CA MET A 24 15.59 -11.57 -14.80
C MET A 24 15.87 -11.04 -13.38
N LEU A 25 17.12 -11.16 -12.90
CA LEU A 25 17.51 -10.63 -11.60
C LEU A 25 17.46 -9.10 -11.59
N HIS A 26 17.93 -8.47 -12.67
CA HIS A 26 17.95 -7.02 -12.81
C HIS A 26 16.53 -6.43 -12.89
N THR A 27 15.62 -7.04 -13.65
CA THR A 27 14.21 -6.62 -13.69
C THR A 27 13.50 -6.83 -12.35
N ARG A 28 13.82 -7.89 -11.61
CA ARG A 28 13.30 -8.09 -10.25
C ARG A 28 13.79 -7.02 -9.27
N HIS A 29 15.07 -6.63 -9.35
CA HIS A 29 15.61 -5.57 -8.49
C HIS A 29 14.93 -4.23 -8.74
N ILE A 30 14.77 -3.83 -10.01
CA ILE A 30 14.11 -2.57 -10.36
C ILE A 30 12.65 -2.55 -9.89
N ALA A 31 11.92 -3.67 -10.08
CA ALA A 31 10.55 -3.80 -9.59
C ALA A 31 10.47 -3.73 -8.05
N SER A 32 11.44 -4.33 -7.35
CA SER A 32 11.53 -4.29 -5.88
C SER A 32 11.80 -2.86 -5.37
N ASP A 33 12.70 -2.11 -6.00
CA ASP A 33 13.00 -0.72 -5.64
C ASP A 33 11.77 0.20 -5.83
N GLU A 34 11.06 0.04 -6.96
CA GLU A 34 9.84 0.80 -7.24
C GLU A 34 8.72 0.45 -6.24
N CYS A 35 8.57 -0.83 -5.91
CA CYS A 35 7.63 -1.29 -4.88
C CYS A 35 7.94 -0.69 -3.50
N GLY A 36 9.21 -0.64 -3.10
CA GLY A 36 9.63 -0.02 -1.84
C GLY A 36 9.26 1.47 -1.77
N VAL A 37 9.44 2.22 -2.85
CA VAL A 37 9.05 3.64 -2.94
C VAL A 37 7.53 3.80 -2.80
N LEU A 38 6.75 3.00 -3.52
CA LEU A 38 5.29 3.07 -3.48
C LEU A 38 4.72 2.68 -2.11
N ILE A 39 5.25 1.63 -1.48
CA ILE A 39 4.87 1.19 -0.13
C ILE A 39 5.19 2.28 0.90
N ASN A 40 6.37 2.90 0.80
CA ASN A 40 6.75 4.02 1.68
C ASN A 40 5.83 5.23 1.52
N LYS A 41 5.48 5.57 0.27
CA LYS A 41 4.53 6.67 -0.01
C LYS A 41 3.16 6.37 0.57
N LEU A 42 2.66 5.15 0.36
CA LEU A 42 1.40 4.68 0.92
C LEU A 42 1.39 4.74 2.44
N ARG A 43 2.46 4.24 3.10
CA ARG A 43 2.65 4.35 4.56
C ARG A 43 2.57 5.80 5.03
N GLY A 44 3.21 6.73 4.32
CA GLY A 44 3.17 8.16 4.62
C GLY A 44 1.77 8.76 4.51
N VAL A 45 0.97 8.34 3.52
CA VAL A 45 -0.43 8.77 3.39
C VAL A 45 -1.30 8.17 4.49
N VAL A 46 -1.15 6.88 4.80
CA VAL A 46 -1.90 6.23 5.90
C VAL A 46 -1.59 6.91 7.25
N ALA A 47 -0.34 7.31 7.51
CA ALA A 47 0.00 8.09 8.69
C ALA A 47 -0.70 9.46 8.74
N GLN A 48 -0.90 10.12 7.59
CA GLN A 48 -1.66 11.38 7.53
C GLN A 48 -3.14 11.14 7.86
N VAL A 49 -3.73 10.05 7.36
CA VAL A 49 -5.10 9.66 7.70
C VAL A 49 -5.24 9.42 9.21
N ILE A 50 -4.32 8.66 9.82
CA ILE A 50 -4.31 8.40 11.27
C ILE A 50 -4.26 9.72 12.05
N ARG A 51 -3.39 10.66 11.66
CA ARG A 51 -3.31 11.97 12.31
C ARG A 51 -4.62 12.75 12.18
N ALA A 52 -5.23 12.77 11.00
CA ALA A 52 -6.50 13.45 10.80
C ALA A 52 -7.62 12.87 11.69
N LEU A 53 -7.65 11.53 11.86
CA LEU A 53 -8.62 10.81 12.69
C LEU A 53 -8.37 10.92 14.20
N ASN A 54 -7.11 11.06 14.63
CA ASN A 54 -6.75 11.14 16.05
C ASN A 54 -6.96 12.55 16.65
N TYR A 55 -6.93 13.58 15.79
CA TYR A 55 -7.17 14.98 16.18
C TYR A 55 -8.55 15.48 15.71
N SER A 56 -9.52 14.58 15.54
CA SER A 56 -10.85 14.97 15.09
C SER A 56 -11.72 15.40 16.26
N GLU A 57 -12.39 16.54 16.13
CA GLU A 57 -13.37 17.00 17.12
C GLU A 57 -14.60 16.08 17.14
N PRO A 58 -15.27 15.90 18.31
CA PRO A 58 -16.54 15.21 18.40
C PRO A 58 -17.58 15.79 17.44
N TYR A 59 -18.16 14.94 16.58
CA TYR A 59 -19.19 15.34 15.61
C TYR A 59 -20.37 16.09 16.27
N GLY A 60 -20.63 15.85 17.56
CA GLY A 60 -21.71 16.47 18.34
C GLY A 60 -21.46 17.91 18.82
N ASN A 61 -20.23 18.44 18.78
CA ASN A 61 -19.91 19.81 19.22
C ASN A 61 -19.74 20.82 18.08
N CYS A 62 -19.92 20.40 16.83
CA CYS A 62 -19.68 21.26 15.68
C CYS A 62 -20.95 21.92 15.15
N ALA A 63 -21.37 22.97 15.83
CA ALA A 63 -22.20 24.01 15.23
C ALA A 63 -21.34 24.85 14.26
N GLY A 64 -21.06 24.33 13.06
CA GLY A 64 -20.56 25.13 11.93
C GLY A 64 -19.17 24.81 11.34
N GLY A 65 -18.49 23.70 11.70
CA GLY A 65 -17.12 23.48 11.19
C GLY A 65 -16.44 22.11 11.28
N CYS A 66 -17.06 21.03 11.78
CA CYS A 66 -16.43 19.68 11.84
C CYS A 66 -16.22 19.02 10.47
N THR A 67 -16.61 19.69 9.39
CA THR A 67 -16.54 19.19 8.03
C THR A 67 -15.12 19.15 7.46
N SER A 68 -14.09 19.76 8.06
CA SER A 68 -12.75 19.72 7.47
C SER A 68 -12.04 18.37 7.72
N ARG A 69 -11.69 18.02 8.97
CA ARG A 69 -10.68 16.96 9.18
C ARG A 69 -11.19 15.53 8.95
N PHE A 70 -12.47 15.25 9.23
CA PHE A 70 -13.08 13.96 8.87
C PHE A 70 -13.18 13.80 7.36
N TYR A 71 -13.57 14.88 6.68
CA TYR A 71 -13.60 14.92 5.23
C TYR A 71 -12.19 14.78 4.66
N ASP A 72 -11.18 15.43 5.24
CA ASP A 72 -9.78 15.31 4.83
C ASP A 72 -9.30 13.87 4.96
N ALA A 73 -9.60 13.19 6.08
CA ALA A 73 -9.30 11.77 6.26
C ALA A 73 -10.00 10.90 5.20
N TYR A 74 -11.27 11.18 4.92
CA TYR A 74 -12.04 10.50 3.90
C TYR A 74 -11.46 10.72 2.49
N GLN A 75 -11.09 11.96 2.14
CA GLN A 75 -10.49 12.29 0.85
C GLN A 75 -9.11 11.64 0.67
N LEU A 76 -8.27 11.66 1.71
CA LEU A 76 -6.99 10.97 1.72
C LEU A 76 -7.16 9.46 1.51
N LEU A 77 -8.13 8.84 2.17
CA LEU A 77 -8.44 7.42 1.98
C LEU A 77 -8.93 7.11 0.57
N LYS A 78 -9.96 7.85 0.13
CA LYS A 78 -10.64 7.60 -1.14
C LYS A 78 -9.71 7.83 -2.33
N ASN A 79 -8.97 8.94 -2.33
CA ASN A 79 -8.22 9.37 -3.50
C ASN A 79 -6.78 8.87 -3.46
N ASN A 80 -6.09 8.99 -2.32
CA ASN A 80 -4.66 8.73 -2.26
C ASN A 80 -4.37 7.27 -1.90
N VAL A 81 -4.96 6.76 -0.83
CA VAL A 81 -4.71 5.38 -0.36
C VAL A 81 -5.19 4.36 -1.40
N THR A 82 -6.43 4.48 -1.88
CA THR A 82 -6.98 3.58 -2.92
C THR A 82 -6.16 3.62 -4.21
N SER A 83 -5.78 4.81 -4.69
CA SER A 83 -4.97 4.96 -5.91
C SER A 83 -3.60 4.30 -5.77
N LEU A 84 -2.92 4.51 -4.64
CA LEU A 84 -1.62 3.88 -4.38
C LEU A 84 -1.71 2.36 -4.28
N ILE A 85 -2.79 1.82 -3.69
CA ILE A 85 -3.03 0.38 -3.64
C ILE A 85 -3.22 -0.21 -5.04
N ASN A 86 -3.93 0.49 -5.93
CA ASN A 86 -4.11 0.04 -7.31
C ASN A 86 -2.79 0.09 -8.08
N LEU A 87 -2.00 1.17 -7.90
CA LEU A 87 -0.70 1.28 -8.53
C LEU A 87 0.27 0.16 -8.06
N ILE A 88 0.33 -0.11 -6.76
CA ILE A 88 1.14 -1.22 -6.20
C ILE A 88 0.69 -2.57 -6.78
N ASN A 89 -0.62 -2.77 -6.99
CA ASN A 89 -1.15 -3.98 -7.61
C ASN A 89 -0.74 -4.10 -9.08
N GLU A 90 -0.73 -2.99 -9.84
CA GLU A 90 -0.32 -2.95 -11.24
C GLU A 90 1.19 -3.18 -11.42
N THR A 91 2.02 -2.67 -10.50
CA THR A 91 3.47 -2.89 -10.48
C THR A 91 3.85 -4.34 -10.09
N GLY A 92 2.91 -5.12 -9.55
CA GLY A 92 3.14 -6.53 -9.22
C GLY A 92 3.96 -6.75 -7.93
N CYS A 93 3.83 -5.84 -6.96
CA CYS A 93 4.55 -5.94 -5.69
C CYS A 93 4.07 -7.14 -4.87
N VAL A 94 4.83 -8.24 -4.90
CA VAL A 94 4.50 -9.52 -4.24
C VAL A 94 4.75 -9.53 -2.74
N GLU A 95 5.50 -8.56 -2.21
CA GLU A 95 5.86 -8.52 -0.80
C GLU A 95 4.63 -8.17 0.06
N LEU A 96 3.74 -7.29 -0.42
CA LEU A 96 2.63 -6.73 0.36
C LEU A 96 1.34 -7.56 0.27
N ASN A 97 0.73 -7.84 1.43
CA ASN A 97 -0.62 -8.41 1.48
C ASN A 97 -1.70 -7.35 1.12
N LEU A 98 -1.87 -7.11 -0.18
CA LEU A 98 -2.82 -6.15 -0.73
C LEU A 98 -4.28 -6.48 -0.39
N SER A 99 -4.63 -7.76 -0.29
CA SER A 99 -5.99 -8.18 0.07
C SER A 99 -6.36 -7.68 1.47
N GLN A 100 -5.50 -7.95 2.46
CA GLN A 100 -5.71 -7.51 3.83
C GLN A 100 -5.73 -5.98 3.94
N LEU A 101 -4.84 -5.30 3.19
CA LEU A 101 -4.81 -3.85 3.17
C LEU A 101 -6.11 -3.24 2.63
N ARG A 102 -6.67 -3.80 1.54
CA ARG A 102 -7.96 -3.37 0.98
C ARG A 102 -9.09 -3.53 1.97
N ILE A 103 -9.10 -4.62 2.75
CA ILE A 103 -10.10 -4.84 3.80
C ILE A 103 -10.05 -3.69 4.83
N TYR A 104 -8.87 -3.34 5.33
CA TYR A 104 -8.75 -2.24 6.30
C TYR A 104 -9.20 -0.90 5.73
N VAL A 105 -8.81 -0.58 4.49
CA VAL A 105 -9.16 0.69 3.82
C VAL A 105 -10.67 0.79 3.57
N ASN A 106 -11.29 -0.26 3.04
CA ASN A 106 -12.73 -0.28 2.78
C ASN A 106 -13.53 -0.20 4.08
N TYR A 107 -13.09 -0.88 5.14
CA TYR A 107 -13.76 -0.81 6.43
C TYR A 107 -13.69 0.59 7.04
N ALA A 108 -12.55 1.28 6.93
CA ALA A 108 -12.43 2.68 7.35
C ALA A 108 -13.31 3.61 6.52
N LEU A 109 -13.30 3.47 5.18
CA LEU A 109 -14.14 4.30 4.31
C LEU A 109 -15.64 4.17 4.65
N ASN A 110 -16.14 2.94 4.81
CA ASN A 110 -17.54 2.70 5.15
C ASN A 110 -17.93 3.34 6.49
N ASN A 111 -17.04 3.24 7.48
CA ASN A 111 -17.27 3.80 8.80
C ASN A 111 -17.24 5.34 8.83
N LEU A 112 -16.41 5.98 8.02
CA LEU A 112 -16.42 7.45 7.87
C LEU A 112 -17.66 7.98 7.17
N THR A 113 -18.36 7.14 6.40
CA THR A 113 -19.62 7.52 5.74
C THR A 113 -20.88 7.18 6.54
N THR A 114 -20.75 6.41 7.63
CA THR A 114 -21.89 5.94 8.41
C THR A 114 -22.16 6.88 9.58
N TYR A 115 -23.26 7.63 9.51
CA TYR A 115 -23.71 8.48 10.61
C TYR A 115 -24.49 7.65 11.65
N ASN A 116 -24.06 7.69 12.92
CA ASN A 116 -24.80 7.09 14.03
C ASN A 116 -25.18 8.18 15.05
N PRO A 117 -26.47 8.51 15.20
CA PRO A 117 -26.90 9.57 16.13
C PRO A 117 -26.73 9.20 17.60
N ALA A 118 -26.71 7.90 17.95
CA ALA A 118 -26.53 7.43 19.32
C ALA A 118 -25.06 7.42 19.76
N ASN A 119 -24.13 7.28 18.81
CA ASN A 119 -22.69 7.41 19.04
C ASN A 119 -22.02 8.04 17.81
N PRO A 120 -21.98 9.38 17.72
CA PRO A 120 -21.49 10.09 16.53
C PRO A 120 -20.00 9.86 16.22
N LEU A 121 -19.25 9.25 17.15
CA LEU A 121 -17.82 8.99 17.02
C LEU A 121 -17.46 7.53 16.77
N ILE A 122 -18.44 6.62 16.77
CA ILE A 122 -18.16 5.18 16.61
C ILE A 122 -17.44 4.88 15.29
N GLY A 123 -17.88 5.48 14.18
CA GLY A 123 -17.25 5.32 12.87
C GLY A 123 -15.83 5.87 12.82
N VAL A 124 -15.51 6.90 13.59
CA VAL A 124 -14.16 7.48 13.66
C VAL A 124 -13.20 6.52 14.35
N ASN A 125 -13.59 6.00 15.51
CA ASN A 125 -12.76 5.07 16.28
C ASN A 125 -12.50 3.77 15.51
N GLU A 126 -13.52 3.24 14.84
CA GLU A 126 -13.39 2.06 13.99
C GLU A 126 -12.48 2.30 12.79
N SER A 127 -12.60 3.47 12.15
CA SER A 127 -11.75 3.87 11.03
C SER A 127 -10.29 4.05 11.46
N LEU A 128 -10.06 4.70 12.60
CA LEU A 128 -8.74 4.89 13.17
C LEU A 128 -8.08 3.54 13.45
N ARG A 129 -8.79 2.62 14.10
CA ARG A 129 -8.31 1.27 14.38
C ARG A 129 -7.91 0.53 13.11
N SER A 130 -8.73 0.56 12.07
CA SER A 130 -8.40 -0.06 10.78
C SER A 130 -7.17 0.57 10.13
N MET A 131 -7.01 1.89 10.22
CA MET A 131 -5.84 2.58 9.65
C MET A 131 -4.55 2.33 10.42
N VAL A 132 -4.61 2.19 11.73
CA VAL A 132 -3.48 1.72 12.53
C VAL A 132 -3.07 0.29 12.11
N ASN A 133 -4.02 -0.62 11.92
CA ASN A 133 -3.72 -1.98 11.44
C ASN A 133 -3.10 -1.97 10.02
N ALA A 134 -3.62 -1.14 9.12
CA ALA A 134 -3.05 -0.94 7.78
C ALA A 134 -1.61 -0.40 7.87
N TYR A 135 -1.34 0.54 8.77
CA TYR A 135 -0.01 1.09 8.98
C TYR A 135 0.98 0.04 9.52
N HIS A 136 0.56 -0.81 10.46
CA HIS A 136 1.39 -1.91 10.95
C HIS A 136 1.73 -2.90 9.83
N LEU A 137 0.74 -3.27 9.01
CA LEU A 137 0.95 -4.14 7.85
C LEU A 137 2.02 -3.57 6.91
N LEU A 138 1.97 -2.27 6.63
CA LEU A 138 2.96 -1.57 5.78
C LEU A 138 4.33 -1.43 6.45
N SER A 139 4.39 -1.35 7.78
CA SER A 139 5.63 -1.16 8.52
C SER A 139 6.45 -2.45 8.65
N HIS A 140 5.78 -3.60 8.84
CA HIS A 140 6.45 -4.90 8.85
C HIS A 140 7.08 -5.30 7.51
N GLN A 141 6.68 -4.63 6.44
CA GLN A 141 7.09 -4.90 5.06
C GLN A 141 8.32 -4.11 4.62
N THR A 142 8.71 -3.09 5.38
CA THR A 142 9.83 -2.19 5.04
C THR A 142 11.05 -2.40 5.95
N GLY A 143 11.04 -3.48 6.75
CA GLY A 143 12.17 -3.87 7.60
C GLY A 143 13.22 -4.65 6.82
N GLY A 144 14.05 -3.92 6.08
CA GLY A 144 15.40 -4.34 5.69
C GLY A 144 16.42 -3.92 6.75
#